data_AF-A0A0Q0B1F0-F1
#
_entry.id   AF-A0A0Q0B1F0-F1
#
_cell.length_a   1.000
_cell.length_b   1.000
_cell.length_c   1.000
_cell.angle_alpha   90.00
_cell.angle_beta   90.00
_cell.angle_gamma   90.00
#
_symmetry.space_group_name_H-M   'P 1'
#
loop_
_entity.id
_entity.type
_entity.pdbx_description
1 polymer ?
#
loop_
_entity_poly.entity_id
_entity_poly.type
_entity_poly.pdbx_seq_one_letter_code
_entity_poly.pdbx_strand_id
1 'polypeptide(L)'
;MHNCTDTQAVCRGCGLKLRGSPSWKGGLAYHPDPGGIVRTCHYGGWVCSRRCDINACVELEGTMPGCGGVNGYERLSPYAKESIQRHWPEAA
;
A
#
# COMPACT_ATOMS: atom_id res chain seq x y z
N MET A 1 -4.64 1.54 -10.95
CA MET A 1 -3.84 2.58 -10.26
C MET A 1 -4.69 3.80 -9.93
N HIS A 2 -4.79 4.15 -8.65
CA HIS A 2 -5.42 5.40 -8.20
C HIS A 2 -4.40 6.54 -8.29
N ASN A 3 -4.78 7.66 -8.91
CA ASN A 3 -3.88 8.79 -9.11
C ASN A 3 -3.78 9.63 -7.82
N CYS A 4 -2.58 9.67 -7.23
CA CYS A 4 -2.23 10.70 -6.25
C CYS A 4 -2.19 12.04 -6.98
N THR A 5 -2.82 13.08 -6.44
CA THR A 5 -2.59 14.44 -6.96
C THR A 5 -1.29 14.99 -6.39
N ASP A 6 -0.81 16.10 -6.94
CA ASP A 6 0.41 16.76 -6.49
C ASP A 6 0.36 17.20 -5.01
N THR A 7 -0.85 17.34 -4.46
CA THR A 7 -1.11 17.85 -3.11
C THR A 7 -1.81 16.84 -2.19
N GLN A 8 -2.25 15.68 -2.69
CA GLN A 8 -3.06 14.73 -1.92
C GLN A 8 -2.55 13.30 -2.00
N ALA A 9 -2.27 12.74 -0.82
CA ALA A 9 -2.04 11.32 -0.65
C ALA A 9 -3.32 10.52 -0.93
N VAL A 10 -3.17 9.40 -1.65
CA VAL A 10 -4.26 8.47 -1.93
C VAL A 10 -3.81 7.05 -1.57
N CYS A 11 -4.69 6.30 -0.92
CA CYS A 11 -4.46 4.89 -0.65
C CYS A 11 -4.40 4.11 -1.97
N ARG A 12 -3.28 3.43 -2.24
CA ARG A 12 -3.11 2.64 -3.46
C ARG A 12 -4.07 1.45 -3.55
N GLY A 13 -4.45 0.86 -2.42
CA GLY A 13 -5.26 -0.36 -2.40
C GLY A 13 -6.78 -0.16 -2.54
N CYS A 14 -7.29 1.03 -2.23
CA CYS A 14 -8.74 1.31 -2.27
C CYS A 14 -9.13 2.70 -2.80
N GLY A 15 -8.15 3.57 -3.09
CA GLY A 15 -8.42 4.93 -3.56
C GLY A 15 -8.88 5.91 -2.49
N LEU A 16 -8.85 5.52 -1.21
CA LEU A 16 -9.21 6.42 -0.10
C LEU A 16 -8.31 7.67 -0.13
N LYS A 17 -8.94 8.85 -0.08
CA LYS A 17 -8.25 10.13 0.04
C LYS A 17 -7.69 10.29 1.44
N LEU A 18 -6.36 10.29 1.53
CA LEU A 18 -5.63 10.50 2.77
C LEU A 18 -5.32 11.99 2.94
N ARG A 19 -5.08 12.40 4.18
CA ARG A 19 -4.59 13.76 4.49
C ARG A 19 -3.07 13.77 4.37
N GLY A 20 -2.49 14.88 3.93
CA GLY A 20 -1.04 15.02 3.79
C GLY A 20 -0.52 14.68 2.39
N SER A 21 0.78 14.43 2.31
CA SER A 21 1.53 14.50 1.06
C SER A 21 1.67 13.14 0.35
N PRO A 22 1.70 13.12 -0.99
CA PRO A 22 2.01 11.92 -1.75
C PRO A 22 3.33 11.29 -1.32
N SER A 23 3.42 9.95 -1.35
CA SER A 23 4.57 9.21 -0.83
C SER A 23 5.90 9.56 -1.52
N TRP A 24 5.85 9.93 -2.81
CA TRP A 24 7.02 10.29 -3.60
C TRP A 24 7.59 11.68 -3.25
N LYS A 25 6.85 12.52 -2.52
CA LYS A 25 7.32 13.83 -2.03
C LYS A 25 7.97 13.75 -0.64
N GLY A 26 8.06 12.56 -0.04
CA GLY A 26 8.68 12.36 1.28
C GLY A 26 7.94 12.98 2.47
N GLY A 27 6.74 13.53 2.26
CA GLY A 27 5.89 14.01 3.36
C GLY A 27 5.08 12.87 4.01
N LEU A 28 4.43 13.14 5.14
CA LEU A 28 3.60 12.15 5.84
C LEU A 28 2.17 12.13 5.30
N ALA A 29 1.52 10.96 5.39
CA ALA A 29 0.10 10.81 5.13
C ALA A 29 -0.64 10.26 6.35
N TYR A 30 -1.88 10.73 6.54
CA TYR A 30 -2.72 10.43 7.68
C TYR A 30 -4.10 9.95 7.23
N HIS A 31 -4.66 9.03 8.00
CA HIS A 31 -6.02 8.55 7.76
C HIS A 31 -7.04 9.67 8.05
N PRO A 32 -8.12 9.79 7.27
CA PRO A 32 -9.18 10.77 7.55
C PRO A 32 -9.91 10.48 8.87
N ASP A 33 -10.11 9.20 9.19
CA ASP A 33 -10.78 8.79 10.42
C ASP A 33 -9.84 8.79 11.65
N PRO A 34 -10.34 9.21 12.83
CA PRO A 34 -9.57 9.16 14.06
C PRO A 34 -9.25 7.71 14.43
N GLY A 35 -7.95 7.42 14.61
CA GLY A 35 -7.45 6.07 14.91
C GLY A 35 -7.09 5.23 13.68
N GLY A 36 -7.34 5.74 12.47
CA GLY A 36 -6.89 5.06 11.26
C GLY A 36 -5.38 5.12 11.09
N ILE A 37 -4.79 4.01 10.67
CA ILE A 37 -3.34 3.87 10.47
C ILE A 37 -3.05 3.98 8.98
N VAL A 38 -2.01 4.73 8.63
CA VAL A 38 -1.47 4.78 7.27
C VAL A 38 -0.04 4.28 7.31
N ARG A 39 0.29 3.38 6.38
CA ARG A 39 1.65 2.87 6.19
C ARG A 39 2.04 2.95 4.73
N THR A 40 3.32 2.83 4.46
CA THR A 40 3.86 2.71 3.10
C THR A 40 3.87 1.24 2.69
N CYS A 41 3.42 0.90 1.49
CA CYS A 41 3.56 -0.48 1.00
C CYS A 41 5.02 -0.79 0.62
N HIS A 42 5.35 -2.07 0.45
CA HIS A 42 6.71 -2.53 0.13
C HIS A 42 7.32 -1.84 -1.10
N TYR A 43 6.49 -1.66 -2.14
CA TYR A 43 6.88 -1.05 -3.42
C TYR A 43 6.63 0.46 -3.48
N GLY A 44 6.29 1.08 -2.35
CA GLY A 44 6.06 2.52 -2.24
C GLY A 44 4.64 2.97 -2.59
N GLY A 45 4.15 3.95 -1.83
CA GLY A 45 2.75 4.39 -1.86
C GLY A 45 2.07 4.19 -0.53
N TRP A 46 1.07 5.03 -0.24
CA TRP A 46 0.34 4.95 1.01
C TRP A 46 -0.76 3.90 0.97
N VAL A 47 -0.97 3.21 2.09
CA VAL A 47 -2.01 2.21 2.29
C VAL A 47 -2.64 2.36 3.66
N CYS A 48 -3.97 2.25 3.73
CA CYS A 48 -4.74 2.49 4.96
C CYS A 48 -5.06 1.22 5.77
N SER A 49 -4.74 0.03 5.25
CA SER A 49 -5.06 -1.24 5.90
C SER A 49 -4.20 -2.36 5.34
N ARG A 50 -4.13 -3.48 6.08
CA ARG A 50 -3.46 -4.70 5.62
C ARG A 50 -3.97 -5.16 4.25
N ARG A 51 -5.29 -5.17 4.07
CA ARG A 51 -5.92 -5.54 2.79
C ARG A 51 -5.47 -4.61 1.66
N CYS A 52 -5.37 -3.32 1.92
CA CYS A 52 -4.90 -2.36 0.93
C CYS A 52 -3.41 -2.52 0.61
N ASP A 53 -2.58 -2.92 1.59
CA ASP A 53 -1.17 -3.25 1.39
C ASP A 53 -1.00 -4.47 0.47
N ILE A 54 -1.76 -5.54 0.75
CA ILE A 54 -1.80 -6.74 -0.10
C ILE A 54 -2.22 -6.38 -1.52
N ASN A 55 -3.36 -5.70 -1.69
CA ASN A 55 -3.87 -5.33 -3.01
C ASN A 55 -2.86 -4.47 -3.79
N ALA A 56 -2.23 -3.50 -3.13
CA ALA A 56 -1.24 -2.63 -3.76
C ALA A 56 0.00 -3.43 -4.19
N CYS A 57 0.48 -4.35 -3.35
CA CYS A 57 1.62 -5.20 -3.71
C CYS A 57 1.27 -6.17 -4.85
N VAL A 58 0.05 -6.73 -4.86
CA VAL A 58 -0.42 -7.63 -5.93
C VAL A 58 -0.50 -6.89 -7.26
N GLU A 59 -1.08 -5.68 -7.28
CA GLU A 59 -1.14 -4.86 -8.49
C GLU A 59 0.27 -4.51 -9.00
N LEU A 60 1.18 -4.12 -8.11
CA LEU A 60 2.53 -3.70 -8.49
C LEU A 60 3.37 -4.89 -8.98
N GLU A 61 3.47 -5.98 -8.22
CA GLU A 61 4.18 -7.19 -8.67
C GLU A 61 3.55 -7.79 -9.93
N GLY A 62 2.23 -7.72 -10.08
CA GLY A 62 1.53 -8.19 -11.28
C GLY A 62 1.95 -7.44 -12.55
N THR A 63 2.38 -6.18 -12.42
CA THR A 63 2.90 -5.37 -13.53
C THR A 63 4.41 -5.52 -13.75
N MET A 64 5.14 -6.18 -12.85
CA MET A 64 6.59 -6.34 -12.98
C MET A 64 6.95 -7.41 -14.01
N PRO A 65 7.92 -7.14 -14.90
CA PRO A 65 8.37 -8.11 -15.87
C PRO A 65 8.99 -9.33 -15.15
N GLY A 66 8.51 -10.53 -15.48
CA GLY A 66 9.00 -11.78 -14.89
C GLY A 66 8.20 -12.30 -13.68
N CYS A 67 7.29 -11.51 -13.10
CA CYS A 67 6.52 -11.94 -11.91
C CYS A 67 5.28 -12.79 -12.22
N GLY A 68 4.95 -13.05 -13.49
CA GLY A 68 3.97 -14.06 -13.91
C GLY A 68 2.62 -13.97 -13.19
N GLY A 69 1.82 -12.94 -13.48
CA GLY A 69 0.41 -12.86 -13.06
C GLY A 69 0.20 -13.07 -11.56
N VAL A 70 0.69 -12.14 -10.73
CA VAL A 70 0.38 -12.12 -9.30
C VAL A 70 -1.08 -11.70 -9.12
N ASN A 71 -1.89 -12.55 -8.51
CA ASN A 71 -3.33 -12.36 -8.33
C ASN A 71 -3.79 -12.49 -6.87
N GLY A 72 -2.87 -12.61 -5.92
CA GLY A 72 -3.20 -12.76 -4.51
C GLY A 72 -1.97 -12.83 -3.61
N TYR A 73 -2.21 -12.76 -2.30
CA TYR A 73 -1.16 -12.75 -1.27
C TYR A 73 -0.22 -13.94 -1.38
N GLU A 74 -0.74 -15.14 -1.67
CA GLU A 74 0.05 -16.37 -1.76
C GLU A 74 1.13 -16.32 -2.84
N ARG A 75 0.89 -15.57 -3.92
CA ARG A 75 1.81 -15.43 -5.05
C ARG A 75 2.73 -14.21 -4.96
N LEU A 76 2.59 -13.39 -3.91
CA LEU A 76 3.52 -12.30 -3.65
C LEU A 76 4.92 -12.82 -3.33
N SER A 77 5.91 -12.01 -3.67
CA SER A 77 7.29 -12.19 -3.26
C SER A 77 7.40 -12.34 -1.73
N PRO A 78 8.39 -13.12 -1.24
CA PRO A 78 8.61 -13.27 0.20
C PRO A 78 8.91 -11.91 0.87
N TYR A 79 9.57 -10.99 0.16
CA TYR A 79 9.87 -9.65 0.67
C TYR A 79 8.61 -8.80 0.88
N ALA A 80 7.67 -8.82 -0.07
CA ALA A 80 6.40 -8.12 0.09
C ALA A 80 5.58 -8.71 1.25
N LYS A 81 5.54 -10.03 1.39
CA LYS A 81 4.86 -10.71 2.51
C LYS A 81 5.45 -10.31 3.87
N GLU A 82 6.77 -10.33 3.99
CA GLU A 82 7.46 -9.93 5.23
C GLU A 82 7.21 -8.46 5.56
N SER A 83 7.22 -7.57 4.55
CA SER A 83 6.89 -6.16 4.72
C SER A 83 5.46 -5.98 5.23
N ILE A 84 4.48 -6.68 4.64
CA ILE A 84 3.08 -6.64 5.04
C ILE A 84 2.91 -7.14 6.48
N GLN A 85 3.59 -8.22 6.87
CA GLN A 85 3.55 -8.73 8.25
C GLN A 85 4.16 -7.74 9.25
N ARG A 86 5.28 -7.09 8.92
CA ARG A 86 5.89 -6.05 9.76
C ARG A 86 5.00 -4.82 9.92
N HIS A 87 4.30 -4.44 8.86
CA HIS A 87 3.36 -3.32 8.88
C HIS A 87 2.07 -3.66 9.63
N TRP A 88 1.56 -4.88 9.45
CA TRP A 88 0.25 -5.31 9.91
C TRP A 88 0.35 -6.66 10.59
N PRO A 89 0.91 -6.71 11.82
CA PRO A 89 0.94 -7.95 12.59
C PRO A 89 -0.50 -8.41 12.81
N GLU A 90 -0.80 -9.65 12.44
CA GLU A 90 -2.04 -10.30 12.90
C GLU A 90 -1.95 -10.38 14.42
N ALA A 91 -2.98 -9.91 15.12
CA ALA A 91 -3.05 -10.07 16.56
C ALA A 91 -2.99 -11.59 16.84
N ALA A 92 -1.98 -12.00 17.60
CA ALA A 92 -1.75 -13.39 17.99
C ALA A 92 -2.90 -13.91 18.86
#